data_AF-A0A7S4ML17-F1
#
_entry.id   AF-A0A7S4ML17-F1
#
_cell.length_a   1.000
_cell.length_b   1.000
_cell.length_c   1.000
_cell.angle_alpha   90.00
_cell.angle_beta   90.00
_cell.angle_gamma   90.00
#
_symmetry.space_group_name_H-M   'P 1'
#
loop_
_entity.id
_entity.type
_entity.pdbx_description
1 polymer ?
#
loop_
_entity_poly.entity_id
_entity_poly.type
_entity_poly.pdbx_seq_one_letter_code
_entity_poly.pdbx_strand_id
1 'polypeptide(L)'
;DAKGQLLLTEKSDFSQIYSRTRDEIFTVIQSLAGNDAKKIGRDMRGMCSVVVEKLSDLNDHNVYDSSLRAVGPNKEGEPLLKMHEFLQQPRLLPNFSYVNNMYLYPIGANLGKIAAKTVCIKMEIRENDNFDSPALTCFYSPSQPTGFVNKVFSTVEYHSKSPSGDEIKIRLPPKLSEKHHILFSFLDIPVGSKGKKKDVNATIVAYAIVPLYQNGRIVVHNSDTFHSVPIVSKLEPTDYIAKAMIEGASTKAALNLQFELESTIYPEDSNVTDFLNSYSASQENVSDKELIAAMKKLALLSERTAIQYLSVIINSLLEVMCAREDHTVQLESFRALVIVLHKVTSKLKEKLPRNSLLELYTNYLFNQTASGKPVYNAICSNFLLYMMDKKYQRGDEVEEDGVFVNSWFFFDLVIKSMILHLQQENKLNQDDRTSLFDDFFARTLSRLLVNLTKYFKEHMFTSKSIRVLNKNLALFMKDLLDVIDRGIVLDMIRSYLTEMTDPALKSEEEISMCAEYKFEFLRIIADHESYMQLNLPFVPVKSLRLADLTSLYPIAFTITFEVLQALKSSKENIWEVAIGTLYDTIVKNANDGRYTSVEHKKAIASIHFVLIPMLLDNWNPLQNWRQKVSTTLKR
;
A
#
# COMPACT_ATOMS: atom_id res chain seq x y z
N ASP A 1 19.66 -32.91 11.48
CA ASP A 1 19.16 -33.56 10.24
C ASP A 1 20.27 -34.45 9.65
N ALA A 2 20.10 -34.98 8.42
CA ALA A 2 21.15 -35.76 7.73
C ALA A 2 22.40 -34.94 7.33
N LYS A 3 22.42 -33.63 7.64
CA LYS A 3 23.57 -32.72 7.56
C LYS A 3 24.11 -32.32 8.96
N GLY A 4 23.69 -33.02 10.02
CA GLY A 4 24.26 -32.87 11.36
C GLY A 4 23.75 -31.70 12.20
N GLN A 5 22.65 -31.03 11.82
CA GLN A 5 22.07 -30.01 12.73
C GLN A 5 21.26 -30.67 13.86
N LEU A 6 21.72 -30.50 15.09
CA LEU A 6 21.07 -30.91 16.34
C LEU A 6 20.50 -29.68 17.04
N LEU A 7 19.25 -29.78 17.50
CA LEU A 7 18.56 -28.72 18.24
C LEU A 7 18.64 -29.06 19.73
N LEU A 8 19.27 -28.19 20.52
CA LEU A 8 19.33 -28.31 21.98
C LEU A 8 18.14 -27.55 22.56
N THR A 9 17.27 -28.24 23.29
CA THR A 9 16.16 -27.61 24.01
C THR A 9 16.56 -27.48 25.49
N GLU A 10 16.68 -26.25 25.98
CA GLU A 10 16.81 -25.98 27.42
C GLU A 10 15.44 -26.20 28.09
N LYS A 11 15.39 -27.13 29.04
CA LYS A 11 14.29 -27.26 30.00
C LYS A 11 14.83 -27.08 31.42
N SER A 12 15.32 -25.88 31.73
CA SER A 12 15.51 -25.43 33.12
C SER A 12 15.90 -23.94 33.15
N ASP A 13 15.42 -23.22 34.16
CA ASP A 13 15.75 -21.80 34.42
C ASP A 13 17.28 -21.60 34.55
N PHE A 14 17.90 -21.01 33.53
CA PHE A 14 19.31 -20.63 33.55
C PHE A 14 19.44 -19.11 33.55
N SER A 15 19.93 -18.54 34.65
CA SER A 15 20.25 -17.11 34.77
C SER A 15 21.76 -16.82 34.82
N GLN A 16 22.65 -17.81 34.63
CA GLN A 16 24.10 -17.62 34.86
C GLN A 16 25.07 -18.22 33.82
N ILE A 17 24.62 -18.61 32.62
CA ILE A 17 25.52 -19.18 31.58
C ILE A 17 26.00 -18.12 30.55
N TYR A 18 25.72 -16.84 30.75
CA TYR A 18 26.15 -15.80 29.79
C TYR A 18 27.66 -15.49 29.76
N SER A 19 28.52 -16.24 30.47
CA SER A 19 29.96 -16.00 30.49
C SER A 19 30.80 -16.95 29.64
N ARG A 20 30.21 -17.84 28.84
CA ARG A 20 30.96 -18.81 28.03
C ARG A 20 30.71 -18.67 26.55
N THR A 21 31.78 -18.77 25.76
CA THR A 21 31.70 -18.70 24.30
C THR A 21 31.02 -19.94 23.72
N ARG A 22 30.43 -19.81 22.52
CA ARG A 22 29.74 -20.91 21.81
C ARG A 22 30.62 -22.16 21.69
N ASP A 23 31.93 -21.98 21.52
CA ASP A 23 32.91 -23.06 21.39
C ASP A 23 33.17 -23.78 22.72
N GLU A 24 33.14 -23.07 23.85
CA GLU A 24 33.28 -23.66 25.19
C GLU A 24 32.09 -24.56 25.53
N ILE A 25 30.87 -24.14 25.17
CA ILE A 25 29.65 -24.95 25.34
C ILE A 25 29.74 -26.21 24.47
N PHE A 26 30.21 -26.09 23.22
CA PHE A 26 30.38 -27.21 22.31
C PHE A 26 31.39 -28.24 22.85
N THR A 27 32.50 -27.77 23.44
CA THR A 27 33.54 -28.61 24.04
C THR A 27 33.05 -29.34 25.30
N VAL A 28 32.21 -28.68 26.11
CA VAL A 28 31.56 -29.30 27.28
C VAL A 28 30.56 -30.38 26.85
N ILE A 29 29.78 -30.14 25.79
CA ILE A 29 28.83 -31.12 25.26
C ILE A 29 29.55 -32.34 24.67
N GLN A 30 30.67 -32.14 23.95
CA GLN A 30 31.48 -33.23 23.42
C GLN A 30 32.14 -34.08 24.52
N SER A 31 32.58 -33.46 25.61
CA SER A 31 33.17 -34.18 26.75
C SER A 31 32.13 -34.94 27.58
N LEU A 32 30.91 -34.41 27.70
CA LEU A 32 29.76 -35.12 28.28
C LEU A 32 29.32 -36.33 27.44
N ALA A 33 29.33 -36.19 26.11
CA ALA A 33 29.04 -37.30 25.20
C ALA A 33 30.12 -38.41 25.24
N GLY A 34 31.34 -38.07 25.67
CA GLY A 34 32.46 -39.01 25.82
C GLY A 34 32.57 -39.71 27.19
N ASN A 35 31.62 -39.50 28.12
CA ASN A 35 31.62 -40.06 29.48
C ASN A 35 32.85 -39.69 30.35
N ASP A 36 33.60 -38.65 30.02
CA ASP A 36 34.85 -38.30 30.72
C ASP A 36 34.62 -37.18 31.75
N ALA A 37 33.91 -37.52 32.84
CA ALA A 37 33.43 -36.58 33.86
C ALA A 37 34.54 -35.84 34.64
N LYS A 38 35.82 -36.20 34.48
CA LYS A 38 36.95 -35.62 35.22
C LYS A 38 37.37 -34.22 34.74
N LYS A 39 36.99 -33.80 33.53
CA LYS A 39 37.31 -32.45 32.99
C LYS A 39 36.30 -31.37 33.37
N ILE A 40 35.19 -31.76 33.99
CA ILE A 40 34.12 -30.85 34.38
C ILE A 40 34.43 -30.40 35.80
N GLY A 41 35.06 -29.24 35.94
CA GLY A 41 35.43 -28.66 37.25
C GLY A 41 34.27 -28.65 38.24
N ARG A 42 34.62 -28.62 39.54
CA ARG A 42 33.75 -28.80 40.73
C ARG A 42 32.53 -27.87 40.91
N ASP A 43 32.14 -27.08 39.91
CA ASP A 43 31.00 -26.14 40.01
C ASP A 43 29.85 -26.53 39.08
N MET A 44 29.10 -27.59 39.44
CA MET A 44 27.72 -27.75 38.95
C MET A 44 26.86 -28.39 40.04
N ARG A 45 26.07 -27.56 40.75
CA ARG A 45 24.86 -28.02 41.43
C ARG A 45 23.69 -27.86 40.46
N GLY A 46 23.45 -28.89 39.65
CA GLY A 46 22.30 -28.97 38.75
C GLY A 46 22.42 -30.18 37.83
N MET A 47 21.35 -30.96 37.67
CA MET A 47 21.26 -32.04 36.69
C MET A 47 20.69 -31.46 35.39
N CYS A 48 21.39 -31.66 34.27
CA CYS A 48 20.90 -31.31 32.93
C CYS A 48 20.43 -32.58 32.22
N SER A 49 19.21 -32.58 31.68
CA SER A 49 18.71 -33.63 30.78
C SER A 49 18.57 -33.05 29.38
N VAL A 50 19.34 -33.57 28.42
CA VAL A 50 19.25 -33.19 27.01
C VAL A 50 18.41 -34.23 26.28
N VAL A 51 17.35 -33.78 25.58
CA VAL A 51 16.53 -34.62 24.71
C VAL A 51 16.76 -34.18 23.26
N VAL A 52 17.04 -35.15 22.39
CA VAL A 52 17.28 -34.93 20.95
C VAL A 52 16.15 -35.60 20.17
N GLU A 53 15.40 -34.82 19.40
CA GLU A 53 14.33 -35.31 18.53
C GLU A 53 14.66 -35.09 17.05
N LYS A 54 14.21 -36.02 16.20
CA LYS A 54 14.49 -36.01 14.76
C LYS A 54 13.36 -35.31 14.02
N LEU A 55 13.69 -34.23 13.30
CA LEU A 55 12.78 -33.45 12.46
C LEU A 55 12.40 -34.25 11.19
N SER A 56 11.37 -35.08 11.24
CA SER A 56 10.80 -35.76 10.06
C SER A 56 9.34 -35.42 9.75
N ASP A 57 8.61 -34.75 10.66
CA ASP A 57 7.14 -34.60 10.56
C ASP A 57 6.66 -33.14 10.49
N LEU A 58 7.38 -32.26 9.78
CA LEU A 58 6.95 -30.86 9.55
C LEU A 58 6.17 -30.75 8.23
N ASN A 59 4.91 -31.20 8.20
CA ASN A 59 4.04 -31.10 7.02
C ASN A 59 3.32 -29.75 6.86
N ASP A 60 3.34 -28.86 7.86
CA ASP A 60 2.65 -27.56 7.75
C ASP A 60 3.56 -26.39 8.14
N HIS A 61 4.05 -25.65 7.13
CA HIS A 61 5.00 -24.54 7.29
C HIS A 61 4.42 -23.29 7.98
N ASN A 62 3.11 -23.23 8.26
CA ASN A 62 2.43 -22.05 8.81
C ASN A 62 1.99 -22.19 10.27
N VAL A 63 2.41 -23.25 10.96
CA VAL A 63 1.98 -23.54 12.33
C VAL A 63 3.16 -23.42 13.29
N TYR A 64 4.28 -22.80 12.91
CA TYR A 64 5.47 -22.73 13.76
C TYR A 64 6.06 -21.32 13.85
N ASP A 65 6.52 -20.92 15.03
CA ASP A 65 7.23 -19.64 15.24
C ASP A 65 8.72 -19.72 14.85
N SER A 66 9.48 -18.63 14.99
CA SER A 66 10.92 -18.57 14.68
C SER A 66 11.79 -19.46 15.57
N SER A 67 11.23 -20.00 16.66
CA SER A 67 11.83 -21.02 17.51
C SER A 67 11.37 -22.45 17.16
N LEU A 68 10.65 -22.60 16.04
CA LEU A 68 10.05 -23.84 15.54
C LEU A 68 9.07 -24.47 16.53
N ARG A 69 8.38 -23.67 17.35
CA ARG A 69 7.31 -24.15 18.25
C ARG A 69 5.96 -24.09 17.56
N ALA A 70 5.17 -25.15 17.73
CA ALA A 70 3.83 -25.23 17.17
C ALA A 70 2.93 -24.12 17.76
N VAL A 71 2.45 -23.21 16.92
CA VAL A 71 1.47 -22.18 17.23
C VAL A 71 0.09 -22.83 17.24
N GLY A 72 -0.35 -23.27 18.42
CA GLY A 72 -1.69 -23.83 18.62
C GLY A 72 -2.80 -22.77 18.55
N PRO A 73 -4.07 -23.18 18.35
CA PRO A 73 -5.20 -22.28 18.45
C PRO A 73 -5.27 -21.66 19.86
N ASN A 74 -5.57 -20.36 19.89
CA ASN A 74 -5.50 -19.50 21.05
C ASN A 74 -6.29 -20.08 22.24
N LYS A 75 -5.62 -20.38 23.36
CA LYS A 75 -6.29 -20.70 24.62
C LYS A 75 -6.66 -19.38 25.29
N GLU A 76 -7.95 -19.15 25.53
CA GLU A 76 -8.41 -17.94 26.22
C GLU A 76 -7.68 -17.77 27.57
N GLY A 77 -7.00 -16.62 27.75
CA GLY A 77 -6.40 -16.22 29.02
C GLY A 77 -4.87 -16.23 29.12
N GLU A 78 -4.14 -16.76 28.14
CA GLU A 78 -2.66 -16.67 28.13
C GLU A 78 -2.16 -15.37 27.48
N PRO A 79 -1.14 -14.69 28.06
CA PRO A 79 -0.57 -13.49 27.45
C PRO A 79 0.10 -13.84 26.12
N LEU A 80 -0.42 -13.26 25.03
CA LEU A 80 0.15 -13.41 23.68
C LEU A 80 1.48 -12.66 23.60
N LEU A 81 2.58 -13.40 23.56
CA LEU A 81 3.91 -12.86 23.26
C LEU A 81 4.01 -12.59 21.75
N LYS A 82 3.92 -11.32 21.35
CA LYS A 82 4.19 -10.91 19.98
C LYS A 82 5.68 -10.69 19.80
N MET A 83 6.36 -11.61 19.11
CA MET A 83 7.74 -11.40 18.69
C MET A 83 7.80 -10.40 17.53
N HIS A 84 8.69 -9.43 17.66
CA HIS A 84 9.08 -8.54 16.57
C HIS A 84 10.51 -8.88 16.14
N GLU A 85 10.75 -8.96 14.83
CA GLU A 85 12.04 -9.35 14.25
C GLU A 85 12.63 -8.18 13.47
N PHE A 86 13.83 -7.75 13.85
CA PHE A 86 14.62 -6.78 13.08
C PHE A 86 15.23 -7.47 11.87
N LEU A 87 14.53 -7.41 10.75
CA LEU A 87 15.00 -8.01 9.52
C LEU A 87 16.19 -7.24 8.97
N GLN A 88 17.27 -7.96 8.64
CA GLN A 88 18.43 -7.39 7.94
C GLN A 88 18.05 -6.68 6.62
N GLN A 89 16.92 -7.10 6.01
CA GLN A 89 16.28 -6.38 4.93
C GLN A 89 14.80 -6.11 5.29
N PRO A 90 14.42 -4.85 5.50
CA PRO A 90 13.03 -4.55 5.82
C PRO A 90 12.05 -4.98 4.73
N ARG A 91 10.88 -5.44 5.18
CA ARG A 91 9.84 -6.07 4.35
C ARG A 91 9.39 -5.14 3.23
N LEU A 92 9.14 -5.74 2.06
CA LEU A 92 8.52 -5.09 0.92
C LEU A 92 6.98 -5.19 1.01
N LEU A 93 6.43 -4.77 2.14
CA LEU A 93 4.99 -4.81 2.41
C LEU A 93 4.53 -3.47 2.98
N PRO A 94 3.28 -3.06 2.70
CA PRO A 94 2.67 -1.92 3.36
C PRO A 94 2.58 -2.11 4.88
N ASN A 95 2.60 -0.99 5.60
CA ASN A 95 2.38 -0.95 7.04
C ASN A 95 0.88 -1.17 7.35
N PHE A 96 0.46 -2.42 7.53
CA PHE A 96 -0.95 -2.78 7.82
C PHE A 96 -1.35 -2.67 9.29
N SER A 97 -0.37 -2.60 10.20
CA SER A 97 -0.63 -2.54 11.64
C SER A 97 0.06 -1.35 12.25
N TYR A 98 -0.60 -0.70 13.20
CA TYR A 98 0.00 0.35 14.00
C TYR A 98 1.20 -0.19 14.79
N VAL A 99 2.38 0.39 14.55
CA VAL A 99 3.57 0.19 15.38
C VAL A 99 4.20 1.55 15.66
N ASN A 100 4.61 1.77 16.90
CA ASN A 100 5.27 3.01 17.31
C ASN A 100 6.22 2.73 18.47
N ASN A 101 7.22 1.90 18.18
CA ASN A 101 8.19 1.44 19.14
C ASN A 101 9.54 2.11 18.89
N MET A 102 10.32 2.27 19.94
CA MET A 102 11.69 2.71 19.90
C MET A 102 12.49 1.84 20.85
N TYR A 103 13.65 1.39 20.40
CA TYR A 103 14.59 0.59 21.15
C TYR A 103 15.81 1.45 21.41
N LEU A 104 16.22 1.52 22.67
CA LEU A 104 17.32 2.35 23.17
C LEU A 104 18.41 1.44 23.73
N TYR A 105 19.64 1.66 23.29
CA TYR A 105 20.82 0.92 23.74
C TYR A 105 21.83 1.89 24.36
N PRO A 106 22.03 1.86 25.68
CA PRO A 106 23.11 2.61 26.32
C PRO A 106 24.46 1.96 26.02
N ILE A 107 25.27 2.61 25.19
CA ILE A 107 26.56 2.07 24.71
C ILE A 107 27.69 2.33 25.69
N GLY A 108 27.68 3.52 26.30
CA GLY A 108 28.63 3.87 27.34
C GLY A 108 28.56 5.33 27.73
N ALA A 109 29.13 5.67 28.88
CA ALA A 109 29.14 7.01 29.41
C ALA A 109 30.56 7.43 29.82
N ASN A 110 30.96 8.63 29.40
CA ASN A 110 32.15 9.31 29.87
C ASN A 110 31.74 10.46 30.80
N LEU A 111 31.92 10.28 32.10
CA LEU A 111 31.57 11.30 33.11
C LEU A 111 32.61 12.42 33.25
N GLY A 112 33.74 12.36 32.54
CA GLY A 112 34.80 13.36 32.64
C GLY A 112 35.26 13.60 34.07
N LYS A 113 35.07 14.83 34.58
CA LYS A 113 35.47 15.24 35.93
C LYS A 113 34.42 14.98 37.01
N ILE A 114 33.24 14.44 36.66
CA ILE A 114 32.15 14.21 37.61
C ILE A 114 32.54 13.06 38.56
N ALA A 115 32.45 13.32 39.86
CA ALA A 115 32.84 12.38 40.90
C ALA A 115 31.72 11.37 41.17
N ALA A 116 31.88 10.16 40.66
CA ALA A 116 31.04 9.00 40.94
C ALA A 116 31.91 7.73 40.94
N LYS A 117 31.52 6.71 41.71
CA LYS A 117 32.25 5.44 41.80
C LYS A 117 31.50 4.29 41.16
N THR A 118 30.19 4.23 41.32
CA THR A 118 29.37 3.15 40.78
C THR A 118 28.08 3.75 40.26
N VAL A 119 27.94 3.78 38.95
CA VAL A 119 26.92 4.59 38.29
C VAL A 119 25.76 3.73 37.82
N CYS A 120 24.55 4.16 38.15
CA CYS A 120 23.32 3.67 37.56
C CYS A 120 22.64 4.81 36.81
N ILE A 121 22.14 4.54 35.61
CA ILE A 121 21.40 5.52 34.82
C ILE A 121 19.91 5.24 34.98
N LYS A 122 19.18 6.19 35.56
CA LYS A 122 17.72 6.21 35.56
C LYS A 122 17.24 6.91 34.29
N MET A 123 16.30 6.30 33.59
CA MET A 123 15.73 6.79 32.34
C MET A 123 14.23 7.03 32.50
N GLU A 124 13.79 8.20 32.06
CA GLU A 124 12.39 8.63 32.09
C GLU A 124 12.05 9.33 30.76
N ILE A 125 10.83 9.15 30.26
CA ILE A 125 10.31 10.00 29.18
C ILE A 125 9.39 11.05 29.80
N ARG A 126 9.59 12.31 29.44
CA ARG A 126 8.86 13.46 29.98
C ARG A 126 8.15 14.19 28.83
N GLU A 127 6.95 14.68 29.08
CA GLU A 127 6.16 15.48 28.12
C GLU A 127 6.56 16.97 28.14
N ASN A 128 7.12 17.43 29.26
CA ASN A 128 7.50 18.81 29.50
C ASN A 128 8.74 18.88 30.41
N ASP A 129 9.27 20.08 30.56
CA ASP A 129 10.45 20.45 31.32
C ASP A 129 10.16 20.82 32.79
N ASN A 130 9.06 20.31 33.34
CA ASN A 130 8.71 20.46 34.76
C ASN A 130 8.98 19.15 35.52
N PHE A 131 9.88 19.19 36.50
CA PHE A 131 10.22 18.03 37.34
C PHE A 131 9.04 17.44 38.11
N ASP A 132 8.05 18.26 38.45
CA ASP A 132 6.85 17.85 39.19
C ASP A 132 5.87 17.06 38.32
N SER A 133 5.98 17.17 36.98
CA SER A 133 5.13 16.42 36.07
C SER A 133 5.54 14.94 36.06
N PRO A 134 4.59 14.00 36.14
CA PRO A 134 4.92 12.57 36.13
C PRO A 134 5.57 12.15 34.81
N ALA A 135 6.48 11.19 34.88
CA ALA A 135 7.05 10.56 33.70
C ALA A 135 6.02 9.68 32.97
N LEU A 136 6.14 9.59 31.65
CA LEU A 136 5.28 8.78 30.80
C LEU A 136 5.45 7.29 31.06
N THR A 137 4.33 6.58 31.11
CA THR A 137 4.30 5.13 31.34
C THR A 137 4.38 4.40 30.00
N CYS A 138 5.60 4.28 29.46
CA CYS A 138 5.85 3.85 28.08
C CYS A 138 6.93 2.76 27.93
N PHE A 139 7.66 2.43 28.99
CA PHE A 139 8.68 1.39 28.95
C PHE A 139 8.06 0.01 29.19
N TYR A 140 8.57 -1.02 28.53
CA TYR A 140 8.09 -2.40 28.71
C TYR A 140 9.24 -3.41 28.65
N SER A 141 9.06 -4.59 29.27
CA SER A 141 10.07 -5.65 29.32
C SER A 141 9.45 -7.01 29.01
N PRO A 142 10.16 -7.93 28.32
CA PRO A 142 9.73 -9.32 28.17
C PRO A 142 9.44 -10.03 29.50
N SER A 143 10.14 -9.63 30.58
CA SER A 143 9.97 -10.18 31.92
C SER A 143 8.75 -9.63 32.69
N GLN A 144 8.08 -8.60 32.17
CA GLN A 144 6.84 -8.04 32.71
C GLN A 144 5.82 -7.83 31.58
N PRO A 145 5.21 -8.92 31.06
CA PRO A 145 4.36 -8.86 29.87
C PRO A 145 3.06 -8.07 30.04
N THR A 146 2.69 -7.67 31.26
CA THR A 146 1.35 -7.11 31.57
C THR A 146 1.35 -5.65 32.03
N GLY A 147 2.46 -4.91 31.99
CA GLY A 147 2.47 -3.52 32.44
C GLY A 147 3.58 -2.65 31.84
N PHE A 148 3.19 -1.45 31.40
CA PHE A 148 4.15 -0.39 31.11
C PHE A 148 4.64 0.25 32.41
N VAL A 149 5.89 0.71 32.43
CA VAL A 149 6.50 1.43 33.56
C VAL A 149 6.93 2.83 33.15
N ASN A 150 7.03 3.73 34.12
CA ASN A 150 7.36 5.14 33.89
C ASN A 150 8.86 5.47 33.98
N LYS A 151 9.67 4.52 34.44
CA LYS A 151 11.11 4.65 34.57
C LYS A 151 11.78 3.29 34.46
N VAL A 152 12.99 3.29 33.92
CA VAL A 152 13.87 2.11 33.87
C VAL A 152 15.26 2.49 34.36
N PHE A 153 16.02 1.48 34.79
CA PHE A 153 17.37 1.66 35.33
C PHE A 153 18.34 0.81 34.52
N SER A 154 19.54 1.33 34.26
CA SER A 154 20.62 0.55 33.67
C SER A 154 21.10 -0.53 34.63
N THR A 155 21.82 -1.51 34.10
CA THR A 155 22.63 -2.41 34.92
C THR A 155 23.64 -1.59 35.75
N VAL A 156 24.13 -2.20 36.83
CA VAL A 156 25.10 -1.59 37.73
C VAL A 156 26.31 -2.51 37.81
N GLU A 157 27.43 -2.01 37.31
CA GLU A 157 28.72 -2.69 37.41
C GLU A 157 29.54 -2.12 38.57
N TYR A 158 30.09 -3.01 39.40
CA TYR A 158 30.86 -2.62 40.58
C TYR A 158 32.09 -1.79 40.22
N HIS A 159 32.23 -0.60 40.83
CA HIS A 159 33.29 0.38 40.52
C HIS A 159 33.35 0.83 39.05
N SER A 160 32.25 0.72 38.31
CA SER A 160 32.15 1.21 36.95
C SER A 160 31.45 2.57 36.88
N LYS A 161 32.03 3.47 36.08
CA LYS A 161 31.45 4.78 35.76
C LYS A 161 30.61 4.78 34.48
N SER A 162 30.62 3.68 33.74
CA SER A 162 29.97 3.55 32.43
C SER A 162 29.12 2.29 32.43
N PRO A 163 27.87 2.35 32.91
CA PRO A 163 27.01 1.18 32.89
C PRO A 163 26.70 0.79 31.45
N SER A 164 26.89 -0.50 31.13
CA SER A 164 26.55 -1.10 29.85
C SER A 164 25.14 -1.71 29.94
N GLY A 165 24.21 -1.27 29.09
CA GLY A 165 22.81 -1.66 29.19
C GLY A 165 22.40 -2.66 28.10
N ASP A 166 21.47 -3.56 28.45
CA ASP A 166 20.69 -4.29 27.46
C ASP A 166 19.69 -3.36 26.74
N GLU A 167 19.00 -3.92 25.75
CA GLU A 167 17.93 -3.27 25.00
C GLU A 167 16.80 -2.73 25.90
N ILE A 168 16.49 -1.44 25.75
CA ILE A 168 15.39 -0.79 26.45
C ILE A 168 14.25 -0.54 25.46
N LYS A 169 13.09 -1.14 25.72
CA LYS A 169 11.93 -1.05 24.85
C LYS A 169 10.99 0.06 25.28
N ILE A 170 10.66 0.94 24.35
CA ILE A 170 9.83 2.11 24.56
C ILE A 170 8.68 2.06 23.55
N ARG A 171 7.45 2.22 24.01
CA ARG A 171 6.30 2.49 23.14
C ARG A 171 6.03 3.99 23.13
N LEU A 172 6.33 4.64 22.00
CA LEU A 172 6.23 6.08 21.90
C LEU A 172 4.76 6.55 21.92
N PRO A 173 4.48 7.77 22.45
CA PRO A 173 3.19 8.40 22.31
C PRO A 173 2.78 8.57 20.84
N PRO A 174 1.48 8.51 20.53
CA PRO A 174 0.99 8.70 19.16
C PRO A 174 1.18 10.15 18.65
N LYS A 175 1.29 11.12 19.56
CA LYS A 175 1.55 12.52 19.22
C LYS A 175 2.70 13.05 20.09
N LEU A 176 3.85 13.23 19.47
CA LEU A 176 5.00 13.90 20.06
C LEU A 176 4.89 15.42 19.89
N SER A 177 5.54 16.15 20.80
CA SER A 177 5.72 17.60 20.75
C SER A 177 7.19 17.94 21.00
N GLU A 178 7.59 19.18 20.71
CA GLU A 178 8.99 19.61 20.88
C GLU A 178 9.48 19.58 22.33
N LYS A 179 8.55 19.45 23.29
CA LYS A 179 8.87 19.31 24.71
C LYS A 179 9.11 17.86 25.15
N HIS A 180 8.76 16.88 24.32
CA HIS A 180 8.98 15.47 24.63
C HIS A 180 10.46 15.12 24.55
N HIS A 181 10.99 14.53 25.62
CA HIS A 181 12.40 14.15 25.71
C HIS A 181 12.62 12.96 26.64
N ILE A 182 13.75 12.28 26.46
CA ILE A 182 14.27 11.30 27.39
C ILE A 182 15.20 12.03 28.37
N LEU A 183 14.92 11.88 29.66
CA LEU A 183 15.75 12.36 30.75
C LEU A 183 16.56 11.20 31.33
N PHE A 184 17.89 11.34 31.28
CA PHE A 184 18.84 10.43 31.90
C PHE A 184 19.34 11.06 33.19
N SER A 185 19.17 10.39 34.33
CA SER A 185 19.70 10.81 35.63
C SER A 185 20.76 9.82 36.10
N PHE A 186 21.99 10.31 36.29
CA PHE A 186 23.12 9.50 36.73
C PHE A 186 23.13 9.44 38.25
N LEU A 187 23.01 8.24 38.80
CA LEU A 187 22.96 7.95 40.23
C LEU A 187 24.28 7.32 40.66
N ASP A 188 24.97 7.93 41.64
CA ASP A 188 26.09 7.27 42.32
C ASP A 188 25.54 6.36 43.42
N ILE A 189 25.80 5.06 43.30
CA ILE A 189 25.37 4.03 44.25
C ILE A 189 26.54 3.79 45.22
N PRO A 190 26.39 4.15 46.50
CA PRO A 190 27.44 3.93 47.47
C PRO A 190 27.59 2.42 47.73
N VAL A 191 28.71 1.83 47.33
CA VAL A 191 28.95 0.42 47.62
C VAL A 191 29.52 0.29 49.03
N GLY A 192 28.70 -0.21 49.96
CA GLY A 192 29.09 -0.40 51.35
C GLY A 192 30.22 -1.43 51.50
N SER A 193 31.20 -1.14 52.35
CA SER A 193 32.12 -2.16 52.86
C SER A 193 31.35 -3.12 53.77
N LYS A 194 31.60 -4.44 53.65
CA LYS A 194 30.95 -5.50 54.42
C LYS A 194 30.81 -5.09 55.89
N GLY A 195 29.57 -4.99 56.40
CA GLY A 195 29.29 -4.92 57.84
C GLY A 195 28.64 -3.65 58.40
N LYS A 196 28.26 -2.64 57.60
CA LYS A 196 27.47 -1.50 58.10
C LYS A 196 26.18 -1.30 57.29
N LYS A 197 25.04 -1.71 57.85
CA LYS A 197 23.70 -1.29 57.41
C LYS A 197 23.52 0.20 57.74
N LYS A 198 24.04 1.09 56.89
CA LYS A 198 23.53 2.46 56.78
C LYS A 198 22.50 2.47 55.67
N ASP A 199 21.46 3.31 55.77
CA ASP A 199 20.61 3.62 54.63
C ASP A 199 21.49 4.20 53.50
N VAL A 200 21.71 3.39 52.48
CA VAL A 200 22.52 3.71 51.31
C VAL A 200 21.57 4.31 50.28
N ASN A 201 21.35 5.62 50.35
CA ASN A 201 20.56 6.32 49.35
C ASN A 201 21.46 6.70 48.16
N ALA A 202 21.04 6.31 46.95
CA ALA A 202 21.70 6.75 45.73
C ALA A 202 21.53 8.26 45.55
N THR A 203 22.59 8.94 45.10
CA THR A 203 22.56 10.40 44.88
C THR A 203 22.69 10.72 43.39
N ILE A 204 21.86 11.63 42.89
CA ILE A 204 21.99 12.08 41.49
C ILE A 204 23.22 13.00 41.37
N VAL A 205 24.09 12.69 40.43
CA VAL A 205 25.37 13.41 40.20
C VAL A 205 25.44 14.14 38.87
N ALA A 206 24.60 13.76 37.91
CA ALA A 206 24.59 14.33 36.57
C ALA A 206 23.31 14.01 35.81
N TYR A 207 23.11 14.68 34.68
CA TYR A 207 21.98 14.50 33.78
C TYR A 207 22.41 14.53 32.31
N ALA A 208 21.63 13.87 31.46
CA ALA A 208 21.68 14.03 30.00
C ALA A 208 20.26 14.04 29.44
N ILE A 209 20.06 14.73 28.31
CA ILE A 209 18.73 14.95 27.73
C ILE A 209 18.76 14.67 26.24
N VAL A 210 17.79 13.87 25.77
CA VAL A 210 17.58 13.61 24.35
C VAL A 210 16.18 14.09 23.95
N PRO A 211 16.07 15.21 23.22
CA PRO A 211 14.80 15.61 22.60
C PRO A 211 14.33 14.51 21.64
N LEU A 212 13.04 14.16 21.71
CA LEU A 212 12.47 13.13 20.84
C LEU A 212 11.98 13.72 19.52
N TYR A 213 11.53 14.97 19.52
CA TYR A 213 10.84 15.56 18.36
C TYR A 213 11.22 17.03 18.20
N GLN A 214 11.57 17.45 16.98
CA GLN A 214 11.88 18.85 16.63
C GLN A 214 11.55 19.10 15.16
N ASN A 215 11.07 20.30 14.82
CA ASN A 215 10.78 20.69 13.42
C ASN A 215 9.87 19.69 12.69
N GLY A 216 8.89 19.11 13.40
CA GLY A 216 7.97 18.15 12.82
C GLY A 216 8.53 16.72 12.64
N ARG A 217 9.73 16.42 13.13
CA ARG A 217 10.40 15.13 12.93
C ARG A 217 10.91 14.55 14.24
N ILE A 218 10.98 13.22 14.29
CA ILE A 218 11.76 12.57 15.32
C ILE A 218 13.24 12.89 15.09
N VAL A 219 13.94 13.33 16.13
CA VAL A 219 15.38 13.69 16.07
C VAL A 219 16.26 12.44 16.06
N VAL A 220 15.74 11.38 16.66
CA VAL A 220 16.45 10.14 16.91
C VAL A 220 16.24 9.19 15.73
N HIS A 221 17.25 9.08 14.88
CA HIS A 221 17.23 8.23 13.68
C HIS A 221 18.01 6.94 13.87
N ASN A 222 17.62 5.93 13.10
CA ASN A 222 18.36 4.68 12.93
C ASN A 222 19.73 4.99 12.32
N SER A 223 20.78 4.62 13.03
CA SER A 223 22.16 4.88 12.63
C SER A 223 23.06 3.76 13.12
N ASP A 224 24.05 3.41 12.31
CA ASP A 224 25.16 2.52 12.69
C ASP A 224 26.14 3.22 13.66
N THR A 225 25.96 4.52 13.89
CA THR A 225 26.76 5.32 14.82
C THR A 225 25.98 5.69 16.08
N PHE A 226 26.73 5.86 17.17
CA PHE A 226 26.15 6.24 18.45
C PHE A 226 25.86 7.75 18.49
N HIS A 227 24.67 8.09 18.98
CA HIS A 227 24.28 9.45 19.35
C HIS A 227 25.01 9.85 20.63
N SER A 228 25.92 10.82 20.52
CA SER A 228 26.69 11.34 21.65
C SER A 228 25.99 12.56 22.24
N VAL A 229 25.55 12.43 23.49
CA VAL A 229 24.73 13.42 24.19
C VAL A 229 25.54 14.01 25.35
N PRO A 230 25.64 15.34 25.49
CA PRO A 230 26.43 15.92 26.56
C PRO A 230 25.83 15.63 27.94
N ILE A 231 26.71 15.40 28.92
CA ILE A 231 26.34 15.22 30.33
C ILE A 231 26.60 16.53 31.08
N VAL A 232 25.57 17.00 31.79
CA VAL A 232 25.60 18.21 32.62
C VAL A 232 25.48 17.84 34.10
N SER A 233 26.09 18.62 34.98
CA SER A 233 26.16 18.29 36.41
C SER A 233 24.90 18.67 37.19
N LYS A 234 24.15 19.66 36.70
CA LYS A 234 22.92 20.17 37.32
C LYS A 234 21.90 20.49 36.24
N LEU A 235 20.62 20.39 36.60
CA LEU A 235 19.52 20.91 35.80
C LEU A 235 18.80 21.97 36.63
N GLU A 236 18.46 23.07 35.99
CA GLU A 236 17.61 24.10 36.58
C GLU A 236 16.15 23.59 36.67
N PRO A 237 15.32 24.08 37.61
CA PRO A 237 13.94 23.61 37.74
C PRO A 237 13.03 23.93 36.54
N THR A 238 13.39 24.95 35.74
CA THR A 238 12.60 25.42 34.59
C THR A 238 13.49 25.65 33.36
N ASP A 239 12.94 25.37 32.17
CA ASP A 239 13.61 25.49 30.86
C ASP A 239 14.91 24.70 30.77
N TYR A 240 14.98 23.56 31.46
CA TYR A 240 16.23 22.81 31.58
C TYR A 240 16.67 22.18 30.26
N ILE A 241 15.75 21.95 29.31
CA ILE A 241 16.08 21.41 27.99
C ILE A 241 17.00 22.40 27.25
N ALA A 242 16.58 23.67 27.15
CA ALA A 242 17.33 24.70 26.45
C ALA A 242 18.67 25.01 27.14
N LYS A 243 18.66 25.10 28.48
CA LYS A 243 19.87 25.38 29.25
C LYS A 243 20.88 24.24 29.20
N ALA A 244 20.43 22.99 29.27
CA ALA A 244 21.30 21.83 29.16
C ALA A 244 21.98 21.74 27.79
N MET A 245 21.31 22.17 26.71
CA MET A 245 21.94 22.27 25.39
C MET A 245 23.08 23.30 25.36
N ILE A 246 22.89 24.46 26.00
CA ILE A 246 23.90 25.52 26.06
C ILE A 246 25.09 25.09 26.92
N GLU A 247 24.83 24.60 28.14
CA GLU A 247 25.89 24.14 29.05
C GLU A 247 26.63 22.94 28.47
N GLY A 248 25.88 22.02 27.85
CA GLY A 248 26.35 20.80 27.19
C GLY A 248 27.36 21.04 26.08
N ALA A 249 27.33 22.18 25.40
CA ALA A 249 28.25 22.50 24.31
C ALA A 249 29.72 22.63 24.76
N SER A 250 29.96 22.85 26.06
CA SER A 250 31.30 23.10 26.62
C SER A 250 31.92 21.89 27.32
N THR A 251 31.16 20.81 27.52
CA THR A 251 31.58 19.66 28.33
C THR A 251 32.17 18.55 27.44
N LYS A 252 33.20 17.87 27.97
CA LYS A 252 33.75 16.64 27.37
C LYS A 252 33.08 15.37 27.89
N ALA A 253 32.13 15.50 28.83
CA ALA A 253 31.39 14.39 29.40
C ALA A 253 30.20 14.08 28.48
N ALA A 254 30.07 12.82 28.08
CA ALA A 254 29.09 12.42 27.07
C ALA A 254 28.51 11.03 27.35
N LEU A 255 27.24 10.86 27.02
CA LEU A 255 26.53 9.60 27.00
C LEU A 255 26.36 9.17 25.55
N ASN A 256 26.86 7.99 25.20
CA ASN A 256 26.73 7.41 23.87
C ASN A 256 25.56 6.44 23.87
N LEU A 257 24.61 6.67 22.97
CA LEU A 257 23.38 5.92 22.84
C LEU A 257 23.21 5.43 21.40
N GLN A 258 22.63 4.26 21.22
CA GLN A 258 22.11 3.84 19.92
C GLN A 258 20.60 3.71 20.01
N PHE A 259 19.93 4.00 18.91
CA PHE A 259 18.48 3.94 18.83
C PHE A 259 18.06 3.16 17.58
N GLU A 260 16.99 2.41 17.74
CA GLU A 260 16.28 1.76 16.66
C GLU A 260 14.79 2.13 16.76
N LEU A 261 14.32 2.97 15.85
CA LEU A 261 12.95 3.41 15.70
C LEU A 261 12.23 2.45 14.77
N GLU A 262 11.09 1.94 15.24
CA GLU A 262 10.17 1.14 14.46
C GLU A 262 8.79 1.78 14.55
N SER A 263 8.50 2.69 13.63
CA SER A 263 7.26 3.47 13.64
C SER A 263 6.57 3.48 12.29
N THR A 264 5.26 3.27 12.31
CA THR A 264 4.38 3.44 11.14
C THR A 264 3.80 4.84 11.04
N ILE A 265 4.01 5.69 12.05
CA ILE A 265 3.49 7.08 12.11
C ILE A 265 4.59 8.14 12.05
N TYR A 266 5.84 7.78 12.31
CA TYR A 266 7.01 8.66 12.18
C TYR A 266 7.97 8.09 11.14
N PRO A 267 7.79 8.46 9.86
CA PRO A 267 8.67 7.99 8.79
C PRO A 267 10.09 8.50 8.96
N GLU A 268 11.06 7.63 8.70
CA GLU A 268 12.48 8.02 8.58
C GLU A 268 12.74 8.85 7.31
N ASP A 269 11.99 8.57 6.23
CA ASP A 269 12.12 9.29 4.97
C ASP A 269 11.61 10.73 5.12
N SER A 270 12.51 11.68 4.92
CA SER A 270 12.25 13.11 5.08
C SER A 270 11.16 13.64 4.14
N ASN A 271 10.99 13.05 2.95
CA ASN A 271 9.99 13.48 1.99
C ASN A 271 8.59 13.02 2.39
N VAL A 272 8.46 11.79 2.93
CA VAL A 272 7.18 11.31 3.48
C VAL A 272 6.79 12.17 4.68
N THR A 273 7.74 12.43 5.57
CA THR A 273 7.47 13.23 6.77
C THR A 273 7.10 14.67 6.42
N ASP A 274 7.79 15.31 5.47
CA ASP A 274 7.42 16.63 4.96
C ASP A 274 5.99 16.65 4.42
N PHE A 275 5.64 15.68 3.57
CA PHE A 275 4.30 15.57 3.00
C PHE A 275 3.23 15.36 4.08
N LEU A 276 3.42 14.40 4.99
CA LEU A 276 2.44 14.10 6.03
C LEU A 276 2.28 15.24 7.04
N ASN A 277 3.34 15.99 7.33
CA ASN A 277 3.26 17.19 8.16
C ASN A 277 2.48 18.31 7.46
N SER A 278 2.81 18.61 6.20
CA SER A 278 2.07 19.59 5.39
C SER A 278 0.60 19.21 5.20
N TYR A 279 0.31 17.92 5.08
CA TYR A 279 -1.06 17.38 5.04
C TYR A 279 -1.76 17.48 6.40
N SER A 280 -1.14 17.07 7.50
CA SER A 280 -1.78 17.09 8.82
C SER A 280 -2.09 18.52 9.26
N ALA A 281 -1.18 19.46 8.99
CA ALA A 281 -1.39 20.89 9.23
C ALA A 281 -2.35 21.54 8.20
N SER A 282 -2.70 20.87 7.10
CA SER A 282 -3.73 21.37 6.18
C SER A 282 -5.12 21.43 6.82
N GLN A 283 -5.37 20.66 7.90
CA GLN A 283 -6.56 20.83 8.72
C GLN A 283 -6.53 22.13 9.56
N GLU A 284 -5.39 22.83 9.63
CA GLU A 284 -5.15 24.02 10.48
C GLU A 284 -4.53 25.23 9.71
N ASN A 285 -4.75 25.36 8.38
CA ASN A 285 -4.30 26.47 7.49
C ASN A 285 -2.85 26.43 6.94
N VAL A 286 -2.44 25.36 6.25
CA VAL A 286 -1.22 25.35 5.40
C VAL A 286 -1.48 25.95 4.02
N SER A 287 -0.50 26.69 3.48
CA SER A 287 -0.57 27.28 2.14
C SER A 287 -0.48 26.23 1.03
N ASP A 288 -1.24 26.44 -0.04
CA ASP A 288 -1.27 25.56 -1.22
C ASP A 288 0.11 25.40 -1.88
N LYS A 289 0.96 26.43 -1.80
CA LYS A 289 2.33 26.41 -2.33
C LYS A 289 3.23 25.42 -1.60
N GLU A 290 3.14 25.38 -0.27
CA GLU A 290 3.94 24.47 0.56
C GLU A 290 3.50 23.01 0.33
N LEU A 291 2.19 22.78 0.23
CA LEU A 291 1.65 21.45 -0.04
C LEU A 291 2.08 20.94 -1.44
N ILE A 292 2.01 21.79 -2.48
CA ILE A 292 2.52 21.47 -3.81
C ILE A 292 4.01 21.11 -3.76
N ALA A 293 4.82 21.89 -3.04
CA ALA A 293 6.25 21.61 -2.92
C ALA A 293 6.53 20.27 -2.22
N ALA A 294 5.74 19.92 -1.19
CA ALA A 294 5.86 18.65 -0.50
C ALA A 294 5.43 17.46 -1.39
N MET A 295 4.32 17.60 -2.14
CA MET A 295 3.86 16.56 -3.08
C MET A 295 4.87 16.28 -4.20
N LYS A 296 5.53 17.32 -4.73
CA LYS A 296 6.58 17.15 -5.75
C LYS A 296 7.77 16.33 -5.26
N LYS A 297 8.11 16.43 -3.97
CA LYS A 297 9.20 15.63 -3.36
C LYS A 297 8.85 14.14 -3.29
N LEU A 298 7.59 13.73 -3.41
CA LEU A 298 7.20 12.31 -3.45
C LEU A 298 7.79 11.58 -4.66
N ALA A 299 8.18 12.30 -5.71
CA ALA A 299 8.93 11.74 -6.84
C ALA A 299 10.31 11.18 -6.43
N LEU A 300 10.88 11.68 -5.34
CA LEU A 300 12.20 11.27 -4.83
C LEU A 300 12.14 10.03 -3.93
N LEU A 301 10.94 9.53 -3.62
CA LEU A 301 10.80 8.36 -2.75
C LEU A 301 11.47 7.13 -3.34
N SER A 302 12.12 6.35 -2.48
CA SER A 302 12.50 4.99 -2.85
C SER A 302 11.25 4.15 -3.12
N GLU A 303 11.34 3.20 -4.06
CA GLU A 303 10.25 2.25 -4.35
C GLU A 303 9.79 1.51 -3.08
N ARG A 304 10.71 1.22 -2.16
CA ARG A 304 10.41 0.56 -0.89
C ARG A 304 9.57 1.45 0.03
N THR A 305 10.00 2.70 0.22
CA THR A 305 9.28 3.67 1.06
C THR A 305 7.87 3.89 0.53
N ALA A 306 7.72 3.99 -0.80
CA ALA A 306 6.43 4.11 -1.46
C ALA A 306 5.49 2.93 -1.13
N ILE A 307 6.02 1.70 -1.06
CA ILE A 307 5.26 0.50 -0.67
C ILE A 307 4.88 0.53 0.81
N GLN A 308 5.83 0.85 1.70
CA GLN A 308 5.62 0.83 3.15
C GLN A 308 4.53 1.83 3.59
N TYR A 309 4.51 3.02 2.99
CA TYR A 309 3.56 4.10 3.31
C TYR A 309 2.42 4.24 2.29
N LEU A 310 2.23 3.23 1.42
CA LEU A 310 1.33 3.27 0.27
C LEU A 310 -0.08 3.73 0.63
N SER A 311 -0.71 3.08 1.62
CA SER A 311 -2.09 3.35 2.01
C SER A 311 -2.28 4.76 2.53
N VAL A 312 -1.37 5.22 3.40
CA VAL A 312 -1.41 6.57 4.00
C VAL A 312 -1.21 7.63 2.92
N ILE A 313 -0.21 7.45 2.04
CA ILE A 313 0.08 8.40 0.96
C ILE A 313 -1.12 8.49 0.01
N ILE A 314 -1.67 7.36 -0.45
CA ILE A 314 -2.85 7.39 -1.34
C ILE A 314 -4.03 8.08 -0.66
N ASN A 315 -4.37 7.71 0.58
CA ASN A 315 -5.48 8.31 1.31
C ASN A 315 -5.31 9.84 1.46
N SER A 316 -4.12 10.30 1.85
CA SER A 316 -3.83 11.73 1.98
C SER A 316 -3.93 12.47 0.64
N LEU A 317 -3.43 11.88 -0.46
CA LEU A 317 -3.53 12.49 -1.79
C LEU A 317 -4.99 12.54 -2.28
N LEU A 318 -5.76 11.48 -2.06
CA LEU A 318 -7.20 11.45 -2.35
C LEU A 318 -7.95 12.53 -1.55
N GLU A 319 -7.69 12.65 -0.25
CA GLU A 319 -8.30 13.69 0.59
C GLU A 319 -7.94 15.09 0.09
N VAL A 320 -6.67 15.36 -0.26
CA VAL A 320 -6.26 16.65 -0.84
C VAL A 320 -7.02 16.97 -2.13
N MET A 321 -7.21 15.99 -3.01
CA MET A 321 -7.99 16.17 -4.25
C MET A 321 -9.47 16.47 -3.99
N CYS A 322 -10.02 15.96 -2.90
CA CYS A 322 -11.43 16.12 -2.52
C CYS A 322 -11.68 17.42 -1.76
N ALA A 323 -10.80 17.77 -0.81
CA ALA A 323 -10.98 18.82 0.17
C ALA A 323 -10.54 20.21 -0.30
N ARG A 324 -9.48 20.30 -1.10
CA ARG A 324 -8.94 21.60 -1.56
C ARG A 324 -9.78 22.16 -2.69
N GLU A 325 -9.88 23.49 -2.80
CA GLU A 325 -10.61 24.16 -3.89
C GLU A 325 -9.72 24.43 -5.11
N ASP A 326 -8.44 24.76 -4.90
CA ASP A 326 -7.50 25.10 -5.98
C ASP A 326 -7.18 23.89 -6.87
N HIS A 327 -7.55 23.99 -8.14
CA HIS A 327 -7.31 22.96 -9.15
C HIS A 327 -5.82 22.65 -9.37
N THR A 328 -4.91 23.57 -9.11
CA THR A 328 -3.47 23.35 -9.26
C THR A 328 -2.95 22.37 -8.20
N VAL A 329 -3.41 22.50 -6.96
CA VAL A 329 -3.09 21.57 -5.85
C VAL A 329 -3.72 20.22 -6.10
N GLN A 330 -4.98 20.20 -6.52
CA GLN A 330 -5.69 18.95 -6.85
C GLN A 330 -4.96 18.18 -7.98
N LEU A 331 -4.54 18.89 -9.04
CA LEU A 331 -3.82 18.29 -10.16
C LEU A 331 -2.43 17.77 -9.74
N GLU A 332 -1.70 18.51 -8.91
CA GLU A 332 -0.41 18.05 -8.40
C GLU A 332 -0.57 16.83 -7.49
N SER A 333 -1.63 16.76 -6.69
CA SER A 333 -1.97 15.57 -5.90
C SER A 333 -2.22 14.35 -6.79
N PHE A 334 -2.96 14.53 -7.89
CA PHE A 334 -3.16 13.47 -8.88
C PHE A 334 -1.85 13.02 -9.53
N ARG A 335 -0.96 13.95 -9.90
CA ARG A 335 0.37 13.63 -10.44
C ARG A 335 1.23 12.85 -9.45
N ALA A 336 1.26 13.29 -8.20
CA ALA A 336 1.97 12.58 -7.14
C ALA A 336 1.43 11.16 -6.94
N LEU A 337 0.10 10.99 -7.03
CA LEU A 337 -0.54 9.66 -6.96
C LEU A 337 -0.07 8.76 -8.12
N VAL A 338 -0.07 9.27 -9.36
CA VAL A 338 0.45 8.53 -10.53
C VAL A 338 1.89 8.06 -10.30
N ILE A 339 2.75 8.94 -9.78
CA ILE A 339 4.17 8.63 -9.52
C ILE A 339 4.32 7.54 -8.46
N VAL A 340 3.56 7.62 -7.36
CA VAL A 340 3.58 6.62 -6.29
C VAL A 340 3.12 5.26 -6.81
N LEU A 341 2.02 5.22 -7.57
CA LEU A 341 1.53 3.97 -8.18
C LEU A 341 2.57 3.37 -9.12
N HIS A 342 3.20 4.18 -9.97
CA HIS A 342 4.24 3.71 -10.87
C HIS A 342 5.41 3.07 -10.11
N LYS A 343 5.91 3.70 -9.04
CA LYS A 343 6.98 3.16 -8.18
C LYS A 343 6.61 1.83 -7.53
N VAL A 344 5.36 1.65 -7.10
CA VAL A 344 4.90 0.37 -6.53
C VAL A 344 4.88 -0.72 -7.61
N THR A 345 4.36 -0.40 -8.79
CA THR A 345 4.29 -1.36 -9.89
C THR A 345 5.65 -1.73 -10.49
N SER A 346 6.57 -0.77 -10.60
CA SER A 346 7.92 -0.98 -11.15
C SER A 346 8.75 -1.91 -10.27
N LYS A 347 8.53 -1.88 -8.95
CA LYS A 347 9.30 -2.67 -7.99
C LYS A 347 8.92 -4.14 -7.98
N LEU A 348 7.62 -4.42 -7.94
CA LEU A 348 7.12 -5.76 -7.71
C LEU A 348 7.24 -6.64 -8.97
N LYS A 349 7.27 -6.03 -10.17
CA LYS A 349 7.42 -6.69 -11.49
C LYS A 349 6.61 -8.00 -11.60
N GLU A 350 5.42 -7.99 -11.01
CA GLU A 350 4.54 -9.15 -11.04
C GLU A 350 4.12 -9.42 -12.48
N LYS A 351 4.03 -10.71 -12.85
CA LYS A 351 3.48 -11.11 -14.16
C LYS A 351 1.95 -11.02 -14.20
N LEU A 352 1.33 -10.61 -13.10
CA LEU A 352 -0.11 -10.45 -12.99
C LEU A 352 -0.57 -9.21 -13.77
N PRO A 353 -1.78 -9.24 -14.35
CA PRO A 353 -2.33 -8.08 -15.08
C PRO A 353 -2.62 -6.89 -14.16
N ARG A 354 -2.86 -7.14 -12.87
CA ARG A 354 -3.07 -6.14 -11.82
C ARG A 354 -2.06 -6.38 -10.71
N ASN A 355 -1.57 -5.30 -10.11
CA ASN A 355 -0.63 -5.37 -9.01
C ASN A 355 -1.34 -5.79 -7.71
N SER A 356 -0.82 -6.82 -7.05
CA SER A 356 -1.45 -7.43 -5.87
C SER A 356 -1.68 -6.45 -4.71
N LEU A 357 -0.75 -5.52 -4.46
CA LEU A 357 -0.88 -4.53 -3.38
C LEU A 357 -1.92 -3.46 -3.71
N LEU A 358 -1.95 -3.01 -4.97
CA LEU A 358 -2.95 -2.05 -5.41
C LEU A 358 -4.35 -2.65 -5.38
N GLU A 359 -4.49 -3.93 -5.74
CA GLU A 359 -5.75 -4.67 -5.64
C GLU A 359 -6.20 -4.88 -4.19
N LEU A 360 -5.26 -5.19 -3.28
CA LEU A 360 -5.54 -5.23 -1.85
C LEU A 360 -6.05 -3.88 -1.33
N TYR A 361 -5.41 -2.78 -1.78
CA TYR A 361 -5.84 -1.44 -1.40
C TYR A 361 -7.26 -1.14 -1.91
N THR A 362 -7.53 -1.33 -3.20
CA THR A 362 -8.85 -1.04 -3.77
C THR A 362 -9.93 -1.89 -3.13
N ASN A 363 -9.68 -3.17 -2.85
CA ASN A 363 -10.68 -4.09 -2.31
C ASN A 363 -10.94 -3.89 -0.81
N TYR A 364 -9.90 -3.69 0.01
CA TYR A 364 -10.02 -3.79 1.46
C TYR A 364 -9.64 -2.53 2.25
N LEU A 365 -8.78 -1.66 1.71
CA LEU A 365 -8.28 -0.49 2.45
C LEU A 365 -8.93 0.82 2.05
N PHE A 366 -9.37 0.94 0.80
CA PHE A 366 -10.01 2.14 0.31
C PHE A 366 -11.33 2.40 1.05
N ASN A 367 -11.47 3.64 1.53
CA ASN A 367 -12.69 4.19 2.09
C ASN A 367 -12.93 5.59 1.52
N GLN A 368 -14.19 6.01 1.47
CA GLN A 368 -14.55 7.34 1.00
C GLN A 368 -13.97 8.42 1.91
N THR A 369 -13.47 9.51 1.32
CA THR A 369 -13.01 10.69 2.06
C THR A 369 -14.18 11.34 2.79
N ALA A 370 -13.94 11.84 4.00
CA ALA A 370 -14.99 12.45 4.82
C ALA A 370 -15.26 13.91 4.44
N SER A 371 -14.31 14.57 3.75
CA SER A 371 -14.40 15.99 3.41
C SER A 371 -14.42 16.28 1.92
N GLY A 372 -15.07 17.39 1.56
CA GLY A 372 -15.10 17.93 0.21
C GLY A 372 -15.98 17.15 -0.77
N LYS A 373 -15.56 17.12 -2.05
CA LYS A 373 -16.28 16.40 -3.12
C LYS A 373 -16.00 14.89 -3.06
N PRO A 374 -16.92 14.03 -3.54
CA PRO A 374 -16.67 12.60 -3.62
C PRO A 374 -15.41 12.22 -4.43
N VAL A 375 -14.74 11.14 -4.02
CA VAL A 375 -13.49 10.67 -4.65
C VAL A 375 -13.67 10.40 -6.16
N TYR A 376 -14.79 9.80 -6.58
CA TYR A 376 -15.05 9.57 -8.00
C TYR A 376 -15.01 10.87 -8.83
N ASN A 377 -15.59 11.95 -8.31
CA ASN A 377 -15.64 13.25 -8.98
C ASN A 377 -14.24 13.89 -8.99
N ALA A 378 -13.54 13.82 -7.86
CA ALA A 378 -12.17 14.30 -7.73
C ALA A 378 -11.22 13.60 -8.72
N ILE A 379 -11.24 12.27 -8.80
CA ILE A 379 -10.40 11.50 -9.72
C ILE A 379 -10.75 11.84 -11.17
N CYS A 380 -12.03 11.80 -11.58
CA CYS A 380 -12.41 12.06 -12.97
C CYS A 380 -12.04 13.48 -13.43
N SER A 381 -12.28 14.48 -12.57
CA SER A 381 -11.96 15.88 -12.88
C SER A 381 -10.45 16.10 -13.03
N ASN A 382 -9.66 15.58 -12.08
CA ASN A 382 -8.20 15.76 -12.12
C ASN A 382 -7.53 14.91 -13.20
N PHE A 383 -8.06 13.73 -13.51
CA PHE A 383 -7.57 12.94 -14.64
C PHE A 383 -7.88 13.66 -15.96
N LEU A 384 -9.04 14.31 -16.09
CA LEU A 384 -9.34 15.13 -17.27
C LEU A 384 -8.38 16.32 -17.38
N LEU A 385 -8.12 17.04 -16.28
CA LEU A 385 -7.15 18.14 -16.26
C LEU A 385 -5.74 17.67 -16.63
N TYR A 386 -5.32 16.51 -16.11
CA TYR A 386 -4.06 15.87 -16.45
C TYR A 386 -3.96 15.57 -17.95
N MET A 387 -5.02 15.01 -18.54
CA MET A 387 -5.07 14.75 -19.98
C MET A 387 -5.06 16.03 -20.81
N MET A 388 -5.68 17.11 -20.32
CA MET A 388 -5.66 18.40 -20.99
C MET A 388 -4.26 19.02 -20.96
N ASP A 389 -3.57 18.99 -19.82
CA ASP A 389 -2.22 19.51 -19.66
C ASP A 389 -1.18 18.75 -20.52
N LYS A 390 -1.28 17.41 -20.57
CA LYS A 390 -0.48 16.54 -21.47
C LYS A 390 -0.60 16.94 -22.94
N LYS A 391 -1.78 17.39 -23.39
CA LYS A 391 -1.98 17.83 -24.78
C LYS A 391 -1.20 19.10 -25.14
N TYR A 392 -0.89 19.95 -24.15
CA TYR A 392 -0.12 21.18 -24.35
C TYR A 392 1.39 20.98 -24.21
N GLN A 393 1.84 19.91 -23.55
CA GLN A 393 3.24 19.51 -23.44
C GLN A 393 3.65 18.69 -24.66
N ARG A 394 3.72 19.35 -25.82
CA ARG A 394 3.95 18.74 -27.14
C ARG A 394 5.41 18.35 -27.44
N GLY A 395 6.25 18.23 -26.42
CA GLY A 395 7.67 17.95 -26.59
C GLY A 395 8.25 17.30 -25.33
N ASP A 396 8.30 15.99 -25.35
CA ASP A 396 9.45 15.16 -24.97
C ASP A 396 9.07 13.71 -25.31
N GLU A 397 10.07 12.84 -25.41
CA GLU A 397 9.91 11.41 -25.67
C GLU A 397 8.74 10.84 -24.84
N VAL A 398 7.94 9.94 -25.42
CA VAL A 398 6.86 9.26 -24.69
C VAL A 398 7.53 8.35 -23.65
N GLU A 399 7.93 8.91 -22.52
CA GLU A 399 8.23 8.15 -21.31
C GLU A 399 7.00 7.28 -21.02
N GLU A 400 7.23 6.03 -20.61
CA GLU A 400 6.16 5.13 -20.24
C GLU A 400 5.34 5.73 -19.08
N ASP A 401 4.25 6.40 -19.43
CA ASP A 401 3.46 7.12 -18.46
C ASP A 401 2.72 6.12 -17.57
N GLY A 402 3.17 6.04 -16.32
CA GLY A 402 2.62 5.16 -15.31
C GLY A 402 1.11 5.29 -15.13
N VAL A 403 0.51 6.41 -15.55
CA VAL A 403 -0.96 6.60 -15.49
C VAL A 403 -1.71 5.58 -16.36
N PHE A 404 -1.19 5.22 -17.53
CA PHE A 404 -1.92 4.34 -18.46
C PHE A 404 -1.78 2.88 -18.07
N VAL A 405 -0.60 2.47 -17.62
CA VAL A 405 -0.37 1.14 -17.05
C VAL A 405 -1.26 0.92 -15.83
N ASN A 406 -1.37 1.94 -14.97
CA ASN A 406 -2.18 1.89 -13.76
C ASN A 406 -3.61 2.45 -13.94
N SER A 407 -4.08 2.61 -15.18
CA SER A 407 -5.41 3.18 -15.45
C SER A 407 -6.56 2.40 -14.79
N TRP A 408 -6.42 1.07 -14.72
CA TRP A 408 -7.38 0.19 -14.03
C TRP A 408 -7.60 0.58 -12.57
N PHE A 409 -6.56 1.03 -11.87
CA PHE A 409 -6.64 1.40 -10.45
C PHE A 409 -7.56 2.60 -10.26
N PHE A 410 -7.41 3.62 -11.11
CA PHE A 410 -8.27 4.80 -11.07
C PHE A 410 -9.72 4.47 -11.41
N PHE A 411 -9.94 3.61 -12.41
CA PHE A 411 -11.28 3.19 -12.82
C PHE A 411 -11.98 2.39 -11.73
N ASP A 412 -11.30 1.42 -11.11
CA ASP A 412 -11.84 0.63 -10.00
C ASP A 412 -12.18 1.55 -8.80
N LEU A 413 -11.32 2.52 -8.47
CA LEU A 413 -11.60 3.50 -7.41
C LEU A 413 -12.79 4.41 -7.73
N VAL A 414 -12.94 4.83 -8.99
CA VAL A 414 -14.10 5.62 -9.43
C VAL A 414 -15.38 4.82 -9.24
N ILE A 415 -15.45 3.58 -9.75
CA ILE A 415 -16.62 2.71 -9.56
C ILE A 415 -16.91 2.48 -8.09
N LYS A 416 -15.89 2.12 -7.30
CA LYS A 416 -16.06 1.86 -5.86
C LYS A 416 -16.54 3.11 -5.11
N SER A 417 -15.97 4.28 -5.41
CA SER A 417 -16.41 5.55 -4.80
C SER A 417 -17.82 5.94 -5.24
N MET A 418 -18.22 5.70 -6.49
CA MET A 418 -19.61 5.91 -6.95
C MET A 418 -20.59 5.04 -6.17
N ILE A 419 -20.29 3.75 -6.00
CA ILE A 419 -21.14 2.81 -5.23
C ILE A 419 -21.23 3.24 -3.77
N LEU A 420 -20.10 3.56 -3.13
CA LEU A 420 -20.08 4.02 -1.73
C LEU A 420 -20.85 5.34 -1.56
N HIS A 421 -20.75 6.27 -2.51
CA HIS A 421 -21.52 7.51 -2.49
C HIS A 421 -23.03 7.24 -2.61
N LEU A 422 -23.45 6.38 -3.54
CA LEU A 422 -24.86 5.97 -3.66
C LEU A 422 -25.37 5.27 -2.40
N GLN A 423 -24.53 4.48 -1.73
CA GLN A 423 -24.88 3.86 -0.45
C GLN A 423 -25.04 4.90 0.65
N GLN A 424 -24.14 5.88 0.76
CA GLN A 424 -24.24 6.98 1.72
C GLN A 424 -25.50 7.83 1.51
N GLU A 425 -25.86 8.08 0.25
CA GLU A 425 -27.07 8.82 -0.14
C GLU A 425 -28.36 7.96 -0.11
N ASN A 426 -28.27 6.67 0.23
CA ASN A 426 -29.38 5.69 0.18
C ASN A 426 -30.05 5.55 -1.21
N LYS A 427 -29.29 5.77 -2.29
CA LYS A 427 -29.75 5.70 -3.69
C LYS A 427 -29.36 4.41 -4.42
N LEU A 428 -28.66 3.48 -3.77
CA LEU A 428 -28.12 2.26 -4.41
C LEU A 428 -29.20 1.40 -5.10
N ASN A 429 -30.42 1.35 -4.52
CA ASN A 429 -31.54 0.54 -5.03
C ASN A 429 -32.58 1.38 -5.79
N GLN A 430 -32.24 2.61 -6.18
CA GLN A 430 -33.16 3.48 -6.90
C GLN A 430 -33.28 3.00 -8.37
N ASP A 431 -34.51 2.77 -8.82
CA ASP A 431 -34.80 2.28 -10.17
C ASP A 431 -34.47 3.31 -11.26
N ASP A 432 -34.76 4.58 -10.99
CA ASP A 432 -34.45 5.68 -11.91
C ASP A 432 -32.98 6.08 -11.81
N ARG A 433 -32.21 5.63 -12.81
CA ARG A 433 -30.77 5.90 -12.91
C ARG A 433 -30.43 7.30 -13.43
N THR A 434 -31.39 8.02 -14.03
CA THR A 434 -31.14 9.32 -14.68
C THR A 434 -30.81 10.43 -13.68
N SER A 435 -31.19 10.25 -12.41
CA SER A 435 -31.04 11.24 -11.33
C SER A 435 -30.00 10.84 -10.26
N LEU A 436 -29.25 9.75 -10.48
CA LEU A 436 -28.26 9.24 -9.53
C LEU A 436 -27.02 10.14 -9.42
N PHE A 437 -26.61 10.74 -10.53
CA PHE A 437 -25.45 11.62 -10.61
C PHE A 437 -25.81 12.89 -11.38
N ASP A 438 -25.13 13.99 -11.07
CA ASP A 438 -25.41 15.27 -11.73
C ASP A 438 -24.88 15.31 -13.19
N ASP A 439 -25.55 16.12 -14.02
CA ASP A 439 -25.20 16.31 -15.43
C ASP A 439 -23.78 16.87 -15.65
N PHE A 440 -23.24 17.59 -14.66
CA PHE A 440 -21.90 18.14 -14.76
C PHE A 440 -20.85 17.04 -14.66
N PHE A 441 -21.02 16.11 -13.73
CA PHE A 441 -20.20 14.93 -13.57
C PHE A 441 -20.31 14.02 -14.78
N ALA A 442 -21.53 13.71 -15.25
CA ALA A 442 -21.73 12.87 -16.43
C ALA A 442 -20.99 13.44 -17.66
N ARG A 443 -21.08 14.76 -17.89
CA ARG A 443 -20.32 15.44 -18.96
C ARG A 443 -18.81 15.40 -18.75
N THR A 444 -18.34 15.55 -17.51
CA THR A 444 -16.91 15.46 -17.17
C THR A 444 -16.37 14.06 -17.44
N LEU A 445 -17.10 13.02 -17.05
CA LEU A 445 -16.77 11.62 -17.32
C LEU A 445 -16.72 11.33 -18.83
N SER A 446 -17.74 11.76 -19.60
CA SER A 446 -17.75 11.62 -21.05
C SER A 446 -16.54 12.32 -21.70
N ARG A 447 -16.21 13.54 -21.26
CA ARG A 447 -15.05 14.28 -21.76
C ARG A 447 -13.74 13.57 -21.42
N LEU A 448 -13.59 13.01 -20.22
CA LEU A 448 -12.41 12.23 -19.84
C LEU A 448 -12.23 11.04 -20.79
N LEU A 449 -13.28 10.25 -21.00
CA LEU A 449 -13.23 9.06 -21.86
C LEU A 449 -12.90 9.41 -23.32
N VAL A 450 -13.46 10.50 -23.86
CA VAL A 450 -13.11 10.99 -25.20
C VAL A 450 -11.64 11.41 -25.26
N ASN A 451 -11.11 12.11 -24.25
CA ASN A 451 -9.72 12.54 -24.25
C ASN A 451 -8.74 11.36 -24.12
N LEU A 452 -9.08 10.36 -23.30
CA LEU A 452 -8.32 9.11 -23.17
C LEU A 452 -8.35 8.32 -24.48
N THR A 453 -9.50 8.23 -25.15
CA THR A 453 -9.63 7.52 -26.43
C THR A 453 -8.80 8.19 -27.53
N LYS A 454 -8.83 9.54 -27.60
CA LYS A 454 -7.99 10.30 -28.54
C LYS A 454 -6.50 10.05 -28.31
N TYR A 455 -6.07 10.12 -27.05
CA TYR A 455 -4.69 9.87 -26.70
C TYR A 455 -4.28 8.41 -26.99
N PHE A 456 -5.14 7.44 -26.68
CA PHE A 456 -4.93 6.04 -27.05
C PHE A 456 -4.73 5.89 -28.57
N LYS A 457 -5.63 6.44 -29.38
CA LYS A 457 -5.57 6.39 -30.84
C LYS A 457 -4.28 7.00 -31.40
N GLU A 458 -3.83 8.13 -30.86
CA GLU A 458 -2.58 8.80 -31.27
C GLU A 458 -1.32 7.97 -30.99
N HIS A 459 -1.36 7.07 -29.99
CA HIS A 459 -0.17 6.38 -29.48
C HIS A 459 -0.22 4.84 -29.55
N MET A 460 -1.33 4.24 -29.96
CA MET A 460 -1.54 2.78 -29.96
C MET A 460 -0.57 1.99 -30.86
N PHE A 461 0.02 2.66 -31.85
CA PHE A 461 1.00 2.06 -32.76
C PHE A 461 2.44 2.15 -32.25
N THR A 462 2.75 3.11 -31.37
CA THR A 462 4.12 3.43 -30.95
C THR A 462 4.44 2.91 -29.55
N SER A 463 3.46 2.88 -28.64
CA SER A 463 3.67 2.46 -27.26
C SER A 463 3.01 1.11 -26.96
N LYS A 464 3.72 0.24 -26.22
CA LYS A 464 3.13 -1.01 -25.69
C LYS A 464 2.40 -0.77 -24.38
N SER A 465 2.87 0.15 -23.54
CA SER A 465 2.27 0.46 -22.24
C SER A 465 0.85 1.04 -22.38
N ILE A 466 0.59 1.81 -23.45
CA ILE A 466 -0.74 2.37 -23.73
C ILE A 466 -1.76 1.34 -24.21
N ARG A 467 -1.32 0.15 -24.68
CA ARG A 467 -2.24 -0.89 -25.18
C ARG A 467 -3.17 -1.40 -24.09
N VAL A 468 -2.69 -1.42 -22.85
CA VAL A 468 -3.46 -1.81 -21.67
C VAL A 468 -4.64 -0.86 -21.42
N LEU A 469 -4.53 0.42 -21.84
CA LEU A 469 -5.60 1.40 -21.69
C LEU A 469 -6.87 1.00 -22.43
N ASN A 470 -6.76 0.38 -23.61
CA ASN A 470 -7.92 -0.07 -24.38
C ASN A 470 -8.82 -1.03 -23.58
N LYS A 471 -8.17 -2.06 -23.03
CA LYS A 471 -8.83 -3.07 -22.19
C LYS A 471 -9.41 -2.44 -20.92
N ASN A 472 -8.67 -1.54 -20.27
CA ASN A 472 -9.13 -0.89 -19.05
C ASN A 472 -10.31 0.06 -19.30
N LEU A 473 -10.35 0.78 -20.43
CA LEU A 473 -11.50 1.58 -20.85
C LEU A 473 -12.73 0.71 -21.08
N ALA A 474 -12.57 -0.45 -21.74
CA ALA A 474 -13.66 -1.38 -21.98
C ALA A 474 -14.23 -1.96 -20.67
N LEU A 475 -13.35 -2.37 -19.75
CA LEU A 475 -13.75 -2.85 -18.42
C LEU A 475 -14.47 -1.75 -17.63
N PHE A 476 -13.94 -0.53 -17.63
CA PHE A 476 -14.55 0.58 -16.93
C PHE A 476 -15.94 0.93 -17.48
N MET A 477 -16.10 0.98 -18.81
CA MET A 477 -17.43 1.20 -19.42
C MET A 477 -18.37 0.02 -19.18
N LYS A 478 -17.86 -1.22 -19.11
CA LYS A 478 -18.65 -2.39 -18.69
C LYS A 478 -19.20 -2.19 -17.28
N ASP A 479 -18.35 -1.81 -16.32
CA ASP A 479 -18.75 -1.61 -14.92
C ASP A 479 -19.69 -0.40 -14.76
N LEU A 480 -19.51 0.67 -15.55
CA LEU A 480 -20.40 1.83 -15.55
C LEU A 480 -21.84 1.48 -15.95
N LEU A 481 -22.07 0.46 -16.79
CA LEU A 481 -23.42 0.01 -17.15
C LEU A 481 -24.25 -0.45 -15.94
N ASP A 482 -23.59 -0.82 -14.85
CA ASP A 482 -24.25 -1.23 -13.60
C ASP A 482 -24.53 -0.05 -12.67
N VAL A 483 -23.79 1.05 -12.77
CA VAL A 483 -23.79 2.13 -11.76
C VAL A 483 -24.48 3.42 -12.22
N ILE A 484 -24.31 3.86 -13.47
CA ILE A 484 -24.90 5.11 -13.99
C ILE A 484 -26.01 4.82 -15.01
N ASP A 485 -26.66 5.88 -15.50
CA ASP A 485 -27.57 5.80 -16.64
C ASP A 485 -26.90 5.10 -17.84
N ARG A 486 -27.50 3.98 -18.24
CA ARG A 486 -27.03 3.13 -19.33
C ARG A 486 -27.01 3.87 -20.66
N GLY A 487 -27.95 4.79 -20.90
CA GLY A 487 -27.99 5.60 -22.12
C GLY A 487 -26.71 6.41 -22.31
N ILE A 488 -26.25 7.04 -21.22
CA ILE A 488 -24.99 7.81 -21.21
C ILE A 488 -23.79 6.90 -21.54
N VAL A 489 -23.73 5.71 -20.94
CA VAL A 489 -22.62 4.77 -21.19
C VAL A 489 -22.65 4.22 -22.62
N LEU A 490 -23.84 3.92 -23.15
CA LEU A 490 -24.00 3.49 -24.55
C LEU A 490 -23.54 4.57 -25.53
N ASP A 491 -23.80 5.84 -25.23
CA ASP A 491 -23.28 6.96 -26.02
C ASP A 491 -21.76 7.11 -25.91
N MET A 492 -21.18 6.86 -24.73
CA MET A 492 -19.72 6.79 -24.55
C MET A 492 -19.09 5.67 -25.39
N ILE A 493 -19.71 4.48 -25.41
CA ILE A 493 -19.26 3.33 -26.22
C ILE A 493 -19.31 3.69 -27.71
N ARG A 494 -20.41 4.30 -28.18
CA ARG A 494 -20.52 4.76 -29.57
C ARG A 494 -19.49 5.84 -29.91
N SER A 495 -19.24 6.76 -28.99
CA SER A 495 -18.22 7.80 -29.14
C SER A 495 -16.82 7.19 -29.25
N TYR A 496 -16.51 6.18 -28.43
CA TYR A 496 -15.24 5.46 -28.51
C TYR A 496 -15.05 4.81 -29.89
N LEU A 497 -16.04 4.06 -30.38
CA LEU A 497 -15.97 3.37 -31.68
C LEU A 497 -15.85 4.35 -32.85
N THR A 498 -16.54 5.47 -32.76
CA THR A 498 -16.50 6.54 -33.77
C THR A 498 -15.11 7.19 -33.79
N GLU A 499 -14.54 7.51 -32.63
CA GLU A 499 -13.21 8.12 -32.52
C GLU A 499 -12.13 7.16 -33.05
N MET A 500 -12.22 5.87 -32.71
CA MET A 500 -11.32 4.82 -33.19
C MET A 500 -11.43 4.58 -34.70
N THR A 501 -12.53 4.97 -35.34
CA THR A 501 -12.70 4.85 -36.78
C THR A 501 -11.95 5.99 -37.47
N ASP A 502 -10.83 5.67 -38.12
CA ASP A 502 -10.01 6.65 -38.81
C ASP A 502 -9.89 6.35 -40.31
N PRO A 503 -10.57 7.12 -41.18
CA PRO A 503 -10.48 6.93 -42.62
C PRO A 503 -9.12 7.35 -43.21
N ALA A 504 -8.28 8.04 -42.44
CA ALA A 504 -6.96 8.47 -42.88
C ALA A 504 -5.86 7.41 -42.70
N LEU A 505 -6.14 6.30 -42.00
CA LEU A 505 -5.20 5.18 -41.89
C LEU A 505 -4.98 4.55 -43.27
N LYS A 506 -3.72 4.48 -43.68
CA LYS A 506 -3.32 3.93 -44.98
C LYS A 506 -2.53 2.63 -44.88
N SER A 507 -1.84 2.40 -43.75
CA SER A 507 -1.09 1.17 -43.54
C SER A 507 -2.06 0.03 -43.22
N GLU A 508 -1.86 -1.11 -43.91
CA GLU A 508 -2.69 -2.31 -43.68
C GLU A 508 -2.54 -2.85 -42.26
N GLU A 509 -1.34 -2.77 -41.69
CA GLU A 509 -1.06 -3.19 -40.31
C GLU A 509 -1.81 -2.31 -39.30
N GLU A 510 -1.83 -0.99 -39.53
CA GLU A 510 -2.53 -0.04 -38.66
C GLU A 510 -4.05 -0.26 -38.68
N ILE A 511 -4.61 -0.52 -39.87
CA ILE A 511 -6.04 -0.83 -40.04
C ILE A 511 -6.39 -2.13 -39.30
N SER A 512 -5.54 -3.16 -39.42
CA SER A 512 -5.74 -4.44 -38.73
C SER A 512 -5.69 -4.28 -37.21
N MET A 513 -4.66 -3.63 -36.69
CA MET A 513 -4.51 -3.39 -35.26
C MET A 513 -5.67 -2.56 -34.69
N CYS A 514 -6.13 -1.54 -35.42
CA CYS A 514 -7.30 -0.76 -35.01
C CYS A 514 -8.55 -1.63 -34.90
N ALA A 515 -8.79 -2.52 -35.88
CA ALA A 515 -9.89 -3.48 -35.84
C ALA A 515 -9.78 -4.42 -34.62
N GLU A 516 -8.58 -4.95 -34.35
CA GLU A 516 -8.32 -5.79 -33.17
C GLU A 516 -8.69 -5.08 -31.86
N TYR A 517 -8.28 -3.82 -31.67
CA TYR A 517 -8.64 -3.06 -30.46
C TYR A 517 -10.14 -2.78 -30.34
N LYS A 518 -10.81 -2.44 -31.44
CA LYS A 518 -12.27 -2.23 -31.46
C LYS A 518 -13.01 -3.50 -31.08
N PHE A 519 -12.61 -4.65 -31.62
CA PHE A 519 -13.27 -5.93 -31.31
C PHE A 519 -12.89 -6.49 -29.94
N GLU A 520 -11.67 -6.27 -29.45
CA GLU A 520 -11.30 -6.55 -28.05
C GLU A 520 -12.20 -5.75 -27.10
N PHE A 521 -12.37 -4.45 -27.36
CA PHE A 521 -13.24 -3.57 -26.60
C PHE A 521 -14.69 -4.09 -26.61
N LEU A 522 -15.23 -4.39 -27.80
CA LEU A 522 -16.60 -4.89 -27.94
C LEU A 522 -16.82 -6.24 -27.28
N ARG A 523 -15.84 -7.16 -27.31
CA ARG A 523 -15.92 -8.45 -26.61
C ARG A 523 -16.10 -8.26 -25.11
N ILE A 524 -15.35 -7.33 -24.52
CA ILE A 524 -15.46 -7.04 -23.08
C ILE A 524 -16.85 -6.48 -22.73
N ILE A 525 -17.39 -5.57 -23.55
CA ILE A 525 -18.75 -5.03 -23.36
C ILE A 525 -19.81 -6.12 -23.56
N ALA A 526 -19.66 -6.96 -24.58
CA ALA A 526 -20.56 -8.09 -24.86
C ALA A 526 -20.54 -9.14 -23.74
N ASP A 527 -19.45 -9.20 -22.97
CA ASP A 527 -19.28 -10.11 -21.85
C ASP A 527 -20.00 -9.64 -20.56
N HIS A 528 -20.78 -8.56 -20.61
CA HIS A 528 -21.59 -8.10 -19.49
C HIS A 528 -22.59 -9.17 -19.02
N GLU A 529 -22.70 -9.39 -17.71
CA GLU A 529 -23.57 -10.42 -17.15
C GLU A 529 -25.03 -10.22 -17.54
N SER A 530 -25.44 -8.95 -17.57
CA SER A 530 -26.77 -8.48 -17.98
C SER A 530 -26.89 -8.17 -19.49
N TYR A 531 -26.04 -8.74 -20.36
CA TYR A 531 -26.05 -8.44 -21.80
C TYR A 531 -27.44 -8.58 -22.43
N MET A 532 -28.21 -9.60 -22.05
CA MET A 532 -29.58 -9.76 -22.52
C MET A 532 -30.45 -8.57 -22.09
N GLN A 533 -30.52 -8.23 -20.80
CA GLN A 533 -31.35 -7.12 -20.31
C GLN A 533 -30.97 -5.77 -20.91
N LEU A 534 -29.69 -5.56 -21.24
CA LEU A 534 -29.21 -4.35 -21.89
C LEU A 534 -29.68 -4.20 -23.34
N ASN A 535 -30.10 -5.29 -23.98
CA ASN A 535 -30.67 -5.32 -25.33
C ASN A 535 -32.19 -5.44 -25.31
N LEU A 536 -32.86 -4.91 -24.26
CA LEU A 536 -34.33 -4.89 -24.06
C LEU A 536 -35.05 -6.07 -24.73
N PRO A 537 -34.78 -7.33 -24.30
CA PRO A 537 -35.57 -8.44 -24.76
C PRO A 537 -37.01 -8.18 -24.30
N PHE A 538 -38.02 -8.78 -24.91
CA PHE A 538 -39.43 -8.70 -24.47
C PHE A 538 -40.26 -7.50 -24.94
N VAL A 539 -39.73 -6.55 -25.73
CA VAL A 539 -40.59 -5.62 -26.50
C VAL A 539 -40.80 -6.18 -27.91
N PRO A 540 -42.05 -6.40 -28.37
CA PRO A 540 -42.30 -6.82 -29.73
C PRO A 540 -41.72 -5.80 -30.72
N VAL A 541 -40.97 -6.27 -31.72
CA VAL A 541 -40.48 -5.41 -32.80
C VAL A 541 -41.68 -4.92 -33.61
N LYS A 542 -42.14 -3.70 -33.31
CA LYS A 542 -43.28 -3.08 -34.01
C LYS A 542 -42.90 -2.59 -35.42
N SER A 543 -41.61 -2.32 -35.66
CA SER A 543 -41.08 -1.76 -36.90
C SER A 543 -39.62 -2.21 -37.11
N LEU A 544 -39.26 -2.53 -38.34
CA LEU A 544 -37.91 -3.00 -38.75
C LEU A 544 -36.98 -1.86 -39.20
N ARG A 545 -37.29 -0.59 -38.88
CA ARG A 545 -36.40 0.51 -39.24
C ARG A 545 -35.11 0.42 -38.41
N LEU A 546 -33.96 0.65 -39.05
CA LEU A 546 -32.65 0.65 -38.40
C LEU A 546 -32.60 1.50 -37.13
N ALA A 547 -33.21 2.69 -37.14
CA ALA A 547 -33.28 3.58 -35.98
C ALA A 547 -34.01 2.96 -34.76
N ASP A 548 -35.05 2.15 -35.01
CA ASP A 548 -35.79 1.46 -33.96
C ASP A 548 -34.92 0.30 -33.39
N LEU A 549 -34.17 -0.40 -34.24
CA LEU A 549 -33.27 -1.49 -33.84
C LEU A 549 -32.08 -1.01 -33.01
N THR A 550 -31.49 0.15 -33.34
CA THR A 550 -30.42 0.77 -32.53
C THR A 550 -30.87 1.07 -31.10
N SER A 551 -32.16 1.39 -30.93
CA SER A 551 -32.74 1.72 -29.63
C SER A 551 -33.16 0.47 -28.85
N LEU A 552 -33.67 -0.55 -29.54
CA LEU A 552 -34.11 -1.81 -28.92
C LEU A 552 -32.93 -2.72 -28.55
N TYR A 553 -31.92 -2.81 -29.41
CA TYR A 553 -30.81 -3.75 -29.28
C TYR A 553 -29.46 -3.03 -29.33
N PRO A 554 -29.19 -2.05 -28.45
CA PRO A 554 -28.06 -1.13 -28.61
C PRO A 554 -26.71 -1.82 -28.73
N ILE A 555 -26.42 -2.83 -27.90
CA ILE A 555 -25.11 -3.51 -27.92
C ILE A 555 -25.04 -4.49 -29.10
N ALA A 556 -26.08 -5.30 -29.32
CA ALA A 556 -26.10 -6.27 -30.42
C ALA A 556 -26.08 -5.58 -31.79
N PHE A 557 -26.80 -4.45 -31.93
CA PHE A 557 -26.75 -3.59 -33.10
C PHE A 557 -25.34 -3.02 -33.30
N THR A 558 -24.71 -2.47 -32.27
CA THR A 558 -23.35 -1.93 -32.36
C THR A 558 -22.33 -2.98 -32.80
N ILE A 559 -22.37 -4.19 -32.23
CA ILE A 559 -21.48 -5.29 -32.65
C ILE A 559 -21.75 -5.65 -34.11
N THR A 560 -23.02 -5.84 -34.49
CA THR A 560 -23.40 -6.18 -35.86
C THR A 560 -22.93 -5.12 -36.85
N PHE A 561 -23.16 -3.84 -36.53
CA PHE A 561 -22.73 -2.71 -37.34
C PHE A 561 -21.22 -2.75 -37.58
N GLU A 562 -20.43 -2.94 -36.52
CA GLU A 562 -18.97 -2.98 -36.63
C GLU A 562 -18.46 -4.19 -37.40
N VAL A 563 -19.12 -5.35 -37.30
CA VAL A 563 -18.82 -6.52 -38.15
C VAL A 563 -19.05 -6.20 -39.62
N LEU A 564 -20.15 -5.53 -39.96
CA LEU A 564 -20.43 -5.15 -41.34
C LEU A 564 -19.42 -4.14 -41.88
N GLN A 565 -18.95 -3.22 -41.04
CA GLN A 565 -17.86 -2.31 -41.39
C GLN A 565 -16.55 -3.09 -41.63
N ALA A 566 -16.26 -4.09 -40.80
CA ALA A 566 -15.11 -4.97 -40.97
C ALA A 566 -15.19 -5.82 -42.26
N LEU A 567 -16.38 -6.26 -42.67
CA LEU A 567 -16.59 -7.00 -43.93
C LEU A 567 -16.32 -6.16 -45.18
N LYS A 568 -16.37 -4.82 -45.08
CA LYS A 568 -15.98 -3.94 -46.19
C LYS A 568 -14.46 -3.88 -46.38
N SER A 569 -13.68 -4.32 -45.39
CA SER A 569 -12.24 -4.52 -45.56
C SER A 569 -11.95 -5.63 -46.57
N SER A 570 -10.74 -5.67 -47.11
CA SER A 570 -10.29 -6.73 -48.04
C SER A 570 -9.37 -7.76 -47.35
N LYS A 571 -9.42 -7.88 -46.01
CA LYS A 571 -8.42 -8.61 -45.23
C LYS A 571 -9.06 -9.72 -44.39
N GLU A 572 -8.49 -10.93 -44.51
CA GLU A 572 -9.04 -12.12 -43.87
C GLU A 572 -8.93 -12.11 -42.35
N ASN A 573 -7.83 -11.60 -41.78
CA ASN A 573 -7.65 -11.49 -40.33
C ASN A 573 -8.66 -10.53 -39.67
N ILE A 574 -9.00 -9.41 -40.32
CA ILE A 574 -10.04 -8.49 -39.86
C ILE A 574 -11.41 -9.18 -39.86
N TRP A 575 -11.69 -9.95 -40.90
CA TRP A 575 -12.92 -10.75 -40.99
C TRP A 575 -12.98 -11.81 -39.90
N GLU A 576 -11.87 -12.51 -39.64
CA GLU A 576 -11.76 -13.54 -38.60
C GLU A 576 -12.08 -12.98 -37.21
N VAL A 577 -11.44 -11.86 -36.84
CA VAL A 577 -11.69 -11.22 -35.53
C VAL A 577 -13.13 -10.72 -35.41
N ALA A 578 -13.66 -10.11 -36.46
CA ALA A 578 -15.02 -9.57 -36.47
C ALA A 578 -16.10 -10.67 -36.37
N ILE A 579 -16.04 -11.64 -37.28
CA ILE A 579 -16.99 -12.75 -37.35
C ILE A 579 -16.86 -13.62 -36.10
N GLY A 580 -15.63 -13.90 -35.65
CA GLY A 580 -15.39 -14.63 -34.41
C GLY A 580 -16.05 -13.95 -33.22
N THR A 581 -15.92 -12.62 -33.09
CA THR A 581 -16.59 -11.86 -32.01
C THR A 581 -18.11 -12.03 -32.03
N LEU A 582 -18.72 -11.92 -33.21
CA LEU A 582 -20.16 -12.09 -33.35
C LEU A 582 -20.60 -13.53 -33.07
N TYR A 583 -19.88 -14.50 -33.63
CA TYR A 583 -20.12 -15.92 -33.42
C TYR A 583 -20.06 -16.28 -31.93
N ASP A 584 -18.97 -15.90 -31.25
CA ASP A 584 -18.78 -16.16 -29.82
C ASP A 584 -19.90 -15.54 -28.99
N THR A 585 -20.33 -14.32 -29.34
CA THR A 585 -21.45 -13.62 -28.67
C THR A 585 -22.76 -14.37 -28.87
N ILE A 586 -23.08 -14.81 -30.10
CA ILE A 586 -24.30 -15.56 -30.40
C ILE A 586 -24.29 -16.91 -29.68
N VAL A 587 -23.19 -17.65 -29.77
CA VAL A 587 -23.03 -18.97 -29.16
C VAL A 587 -23.12 -18.90 -27.64
N LYS A 588 -22.45 -17.91 -27.03
CA LYS A 588 -22.54 -17.66 -25.59
C LYS A 588 -23.99 -17.42 -25.16
N ASN A 589 -24.70 -16.54 -25.86
CA ASN A 589 -26.08 -16.21 -25.53
C ASN A 589 -27.04 -17.38 -25.78
N ALA A 590 -26.84 -18.13 -26.86
CA ALA A 590 -27.64 -19.30 -27.19
C ALA A 590 -27.48 -20.43 -26.15
N ASN A 591 -26.30 -20.56 -25.54
CA ASN A 591 -25.97 -21.59 -24.56
C ASN A 591 -25.99 -21.11 -23.10
N ASP A 592 -26.46 -19.90 -22.83
CA ASP A 592 -26.55 -19.38 -21.47
C ASP A 592 -27.60 -20.16 -20.67
N GLY A 593 -27.15 -20.80 -19.58
CA GLY A 593 -27.96 -21.65 -18.72
C GLY A 593 -29.08 -20.90 -17.98
N ARG A 594 -29.03 -19.57 -17.90
CA ARG A 594 -30.09 -18.74 -17.31
C ARG A 594 -31.31 -18.64 -18.23
N TYR A 595 -31.14 -18.89 -19.54
CA TYR A 595 -32.12 -18.59 -20.59
C TYR A 595 -32.52 -19.87 -21.37
N THR A 596 -33.16 -20.83 -20.68
CA THR A 596 -33.48 -22.16 -21.25
C THR A 596 -34.90 -22.30 -21.78
N SER A 597 -35.85 -21.46 -21.35
CA SER A 597 -37.25 -21.52 -21.82
C SER A 597 -37.40 -21.12 -23.29
N VAL A 598 -38.50 -21.55 -23.91
CA VAL A 598 -38.81 -21.23 -25.31
C VAL A 598 -38.93 -19.73 -25.53
N GLU A 599 -39.53 -19.00 -24.58
CA GLU A 599 -39.67 -17.55 -24.59
C GLU A 599 -38.31 -16.85 -24.55
N HIS A 600 -37.39 -17.34 -23.72
CA HIS A 600 -36.03 -16.81 -23.67
C HIS A 600 -35.28 -17.08 -24.98
N LYS A 601 -35.39 -18.28 -25.57
CA LYS A 601 -34.78 -18.57 -26.87
C LYS A 601 -35.35 -17.70 -27.99
N LYS A 602 -36.65 -17.42 -27.99
CA LYS A 602 -37.27 -16.46 -28.91
C LYS A 602 -36.73 -15.04 -28.71
N ALA A 603 -36.53 -14.62 -27.46
CA ALA A 603 -35.97 -13.30 -27.15
C ALA A 603 -34.51 -13.17 -27.63
N ILE A 604 -33.68 -14.19 -27.36
CA ILE A 604 -32.29 -14.28 -27.86
C ILE A 604 -32.27 -14.21 -29.39
N ALA A 605 -33.11 -15.01 -30.05
CA ALA A 605 -33.22 -14.98 -31.52
C ALA A 605 -33.66 -13.60 -32.03
N SER A 606 -34.52 -12.89 -31.29
CA SER A 606 -34.99 -11.55 -31.66
C SER A 606 -33.89 -10.49 -31.59
N ILE A 607 -33.01 -10.57 -30.58
CA ILE A 607 -31.84 -9.68 -30.44
C ILE A 607 -30.91 -9.83 -31.64
N HIS A 608 -30.62 -11.09 -32.03
CA HIS A 608 -29.74 -11.39 -33.16
C HIS A 608 -30.44 -11.31 -34.51
N PHE A 609 -31.77 -11.18 -34.55
CA PHE A 609 -32.53 -10.99 -35.79
C PHE A 609 -32.11 -9.73 -36.54
N VAL A 610 -31.58 -8.72 -35.82
CA VAL A 610 -30.95 -7.51 -36.38
C VAL A 610 -29.92 -7.82 -37.47
N LEU A 611 -29.25 -8.97 -37.41
CA LEU A 611 -28.29 -9.40 -38.42
C LEU A 611 -28.93 -9.52 -39.81
N ILE A 612 -30.15 -10.03 -39.91
CA ILE A 612 -30.79 -10.32 -41.18
C ILE A 612 -31.02 -9.04 -42.02
N PRO A 613 -31.74 -8.01 -41.54
CA PRO A 613 -31.92 -6.79 -42.32
C PRO A 613 -30.59 -6.08 -42.59
N MET A 614 -29.66 -6.04 -41.62
CA MET A 614 -28.39 -5.35 -41.82
C MET A 614 -27.47 -6.07 -42.82
N LEU A 615 -27.50 -7.40 -42.88
CA LEU A 615 -26.79 -8.19 -43.89
C LEU A 615 -27.40 -8.03 -45.28
N LEU A 616 -28.73 -7.96 -45.39
CA LEU A 616 -29.42 -7.71 -46.66
C LEU A 616 -29.03 -6.35 -47.23
N ASP A 617 -28.98 -5.31 -46.39
CA ASP A 617 -28.55 -3.96 -46.79
C ASP A 617 -27.06 -3.91 -47.19
N ASN A 618 -26.25 -4.87 -46.71
CA ASN A 618 -24.81 -4.97 -46.99
C ASN A 618 -24.44 -6.24 -47.78
N TRP A 619 -25.34 -6.69 -48.67
CA TRP A 619 -25.17 -7.94 -49.43
C TRP A 619 -23.89 -7.97 -50.28
N ASN A 620 -23.51 -6.84 -50.90
CA ASN A 620 -22.34 -6.77 -51.78
C ASN A 620 -21.02 -7.03 -51.02
N PRO A 621 -20.71 -6.34 -49.90
CA PRO A 621 -19.59 -6.70 -49.02
C PRO A 621 -19.61 -8.16 -48.58
N LEU A 622 -20.77 -8.69 -48.19
CA LEU A 622 -20.92 -10.08 -47.75
C LEU A 622 -20.60 -11.08 -48.85
N GLN A 623 -21.07 -10.84 -50.09
CA GLN A 623 -20.72 -11.69 -51.23
C GLN A 623 -19.22 -11.67 -51.53
N ASN A 624 -18.60 -10.49 -51.48
CA ASN A 624 -17.17 -10.32 -51.69
C ASN A 624 -16.36 -11.09 -50.64
N TRP A 625 -16.72 -10.97 -49.36
CA TRP A 625 -16.17 -11.78 -48.27
C TRP A 625 -16.32 -13.28 -48.56
N ARG A 626 -17.55 -13.74 -48.84
CA ARG A 626 -17.86 -15.15 -49.10
C ARG A 626 -17.06 -15.74 -50.27
N GLN A 627 -16.76 -14.95 -51.29
CA GLN A 627 -15.96 -15.43 -52.42
C GLN A 627 -14.48 -15.57 -52.07
N LYS A 628 -13.93 -14.66 -51.26
CA LYS A 628 -12.50 -14.54 -50.98
C LYS A 628 -12.01 -15.31 -49.75
N VAL A 629 -12.89 -15.63 -48.82
CA VAL A 629 -12.49 -16.19 -47.52
C VAL A 629 -12.17 -17.70 -47.59
N SER A 630 -11.27 -18.17 -46.71
CA SER A 630 -10.90 -19.58 -46.61
C SER A 630 -12.08 -20.50 -46.26
N THR A 631 -11.99 -21.77 -46.62
CA THR A 631 -13.02 -22.79 -46.33
C THR A 631 -13.25 -22.97 -44.83
N THR A 632 -12.23 -22.72 -44.00
CA THR A 632 -12.32 -22.82 -42.54
C THR A 632 -13.16 -21.70 -41.95
N LEU A 633 -12.98 -20.45 -42.40
CA LEU A 633 -13.77 -19.31 -41.90
C LEU A 633 -15.19 -19.25 -42.49
N LYS A 634 -15.46 -20.00 -43.58
CA LYS A 634 -16.83 -20.23 -44.10
C LYS A 634 -17.63 -21.21 -43.26
N ARG A 635 -16.96 -22.16 -42.60
CA ARG A 635 -17.57 -23.15 -41.72
C ARG A 635 -17.83 -22.52 -40.37
#